data_AF-D6YWL8-F1
#
_entry.id   AF-D6YWL8-F1
#
_cell.length_a   1.000
_cell.length_b   1.000
_cell.length_c   1.000
_cell.angle_alpha   90.00
_cell.angle_beta   90.00
_cell.angle_gamma   90.00
#
_symmetry.space_group_name_H-M   'P 1'
#
loop_
_entity.id
_entity.type
_entity.pdbx_description
1 polymer ?
#
loop_
_entity_poly.entity_id
_entity_poly.type
_entity_poly.pdbx_seq_one_letter_code
_entity_poly.pdbx_strand_id
1 'polypeptide(L)'
;MTIQRFAFMAVCGMSALFSPASVSATEISQGKMMSYFPEKFVAQTLERYKVPQGQRIAIQNALIDKDQEVISLVEEKAAKMNPNPLRDPKMRQEAVKIFRDSLYEVFSKVMQAHGVTDKDELHAMLDDIQRQKAEYFAQSIEEQKEEAKRQREPSSHSLQRQPRGIKSSNDL
;
A
#
# COMPACT_ATOMS: atom_id res chain seq x y z
N MET A 1 -21.05 -4.69 -66.99
CA MET A 1 -21.32 -5.98 -66.32
C MET A 1 -20.46 -6.05 -65.08
N THR A 2 -20.86 -6.33 -63.85
CA THR A 2 -22.15 -6.33 -63.14
C THR A 2 -21.76 -6.22 -61.67
N ILE A 3 -22.57 -5.49 -60.93
CA ILE A 3 -22.49 -5.19 -59.50
C ILE A 3 -22.66 -6.47 -58.67
N GLN A 4 -21.91 -6.66 -57.59
CA GLN A 4 -22.50 -7.32 -56.42
C GLN A 4 -21.98 -6.76 -55.10
N ARG A 5 -22.90 -6.04 -54.46
CA ARG A 5 -22.85 -5.51 -53.10
C ARG A 5 -23.08 -6.68 -52.14
N PHE A 6 -22.26 -6.79 -51.10
CA PHE A 6 -22.68 -7.45 -49.86
C PHE A 6 -22.97 -6.36 -48.83
N ALA A 7 -24.26 -6.20 -48.56
CA ALA A 7 -24.76 -5.47 -47.42
C ALA A 7 -24.56 -6.34 -46.18
N PHE A 8 -23.83 -5.82 -45.19
CA PHE A 8 -23.96 -6.24 -43.81
C PHE A 8 -24.73 -5.14 -43.08
N MET A 9 -25.92 -5.49 -42.61
CA MET A 9 -26.71 -4.72 -41.66
C MET A 9 -26.96 -5.59 -40.42
N ALA A 10 -27.28 -4.92 -39.31
CA ALA A 10 -27.63 -5.41 -37.98
C ALA A 10 -26.42 -5.61 -37.03
N VAL A 11 -26.42 -5.20 -35.77
CA VAL A 11 -27.48 -4.67 -34.89
C VAL A 11 -26.83 -4.08 -33.62
N CYS A 12 -27.55 -3.11 -33.02
CA CYS A 12 -27.56 -2.66 -31.61
C CYS A 12 -26.26 -2.57 -30.79
N GLY A 13 -26.11 -1.42 -30.14
CA GLY A 13 -25.41 -1.36 -28.86
C GLY A 13 -25.22 0.07 -28.39
N MET A 14 -26.10 0.52 -27.50
CA MET A 14 -25.93 1.77 -26.75
C MET A 14 -24.52 1.82 -26.17
N SER A 15 -23.67 2.71 -26.69
CA SER A 15 -22.44 3.06 -26.00
C SER A 15 -22.82 3.97 -24.83
N ALA A 16 -23.24 3.32 -23.75
CA ALA A 16 -23.22 3.93 -22.44
C ALA A 16 -21.80 4.47 -22.23
N LEU A 17 -21.72 5.77 -21.97
CA LEU A 17 -20.53 6.42 -21.42
C LEU A 17 -20.25 5.77 -20.06
N PHE A 18 -19.55 4.64 -20.07
CA PHE A 18 -18.97 4.07 -18.88
C PHE A 18 -17.70 4.87 -18.59
N SER A 19 -17.84 5.95 -17.83
CA SER A 19 -16.72 6.59 -17.15
C SER A 19 -16.24 5.65 -16.04
N PRO A 20 -15.03 5.06 -16.11
CA PRO A 20 -14.40 4.48 -14.93
C PRO A 20 -13.67 5.62 -14.20
N ALA A 21 -14.42 6.57 -13.66
CA ALA A 21 -13.83 7.74 -13.00
C ALA A 21 -14.33 7.86 -11.56
N SER A 22 -13.94 6.89 -10.74
CA SER A 22 -13.48 7.13 -9.35
C SER A 22 -13.13 5.80 -8.68
N VAL A 23 -12.09 5.11 -9.16
CA VAL A 23 -11.24 4.43 -8.17
C VAL A 23 -10.70 5.56 -7.33
N SER A 24 -11.20 5.66 -6.10
CA SER A 24 -10.95 6.81 -5.23
C SER A 24 -9.44 7.00 -5.13
N ALA A 25 -8.96 8.23 -5.34
CA ALA A 25 -7.52 8.54 -5.29
C ALA A 25 -6.87 8.07 -3.98
N THR A 26 -7.68 7.88 -2.93
CA THR A 26 -7.36 7.27 -1.65
C THR A 26 -6.94 5.80 -1.75
N GLU A 27 -7.62 4.96 -2.53
CA GLU A 27 -7.27 3.55 -2.72
C GLU A 27 -6.00 3.38 -3.55
N ILE A 28 -5.80 4.24 -4.56
CA ILE A 28 -4.57 4.26 -5.36
C ILE A 28 -3.38 4.73 -4.51
N SER A 29 -3.60 5.73 -3.63
CA SER A 29 -2.58 6.22 -2.71
C SER A 29 -2.19 5.19 -1.65
N GLN A 30 -3.16 4.44 -1.10
CA GLN A 30 -2.89 3.34 -0.17
C GLN A 30 -2.17 2.17 -0.86
N GLY A 31 -2.59 1.78 -2.08
CA GLY A 31 -1.93 0.72 -2.84
C GLY A 31 -0.45 1.01 -3.11
N LYS A 32 -0.11 2.26 -3.46
CA LYS A 32 1.28 2.69 -3.67
C LYS A 32 2.11 2.69 -2.37
N MET A 33 1.44 2.73 -1.21
CA MET A 33 2.06 2.64 0.12
C MET A 33 2.37 1.19 0.54
N MET A 34 1.60 0.23 0.03
CA MET A 34 1.77 -1.21 0.32
C MET A 34 2.89 -1.86 -0.50
N SER A 35 3.43 -1.15 -1.49
CA SER A 35 4.61 -1.56 -2.26
C SER A 35 5.79 -1.90 -1.33
N TYR A 36 6.63 -2.85 -1.74
CA TYR A 36 7.88 -3.17 -1.06
C TYR A 36 8.85 -1.99 -1.05
N PHE A 37 8.84 -1.19 -2.13
CA PHE A 37 9.65 0.03 -2.30
C PHE A 37 8.78 1.28 -2.52
N PRO A 38 8.07 1.80 -1.49
CA PRO A 38 7.20 2.96 -1.65
C PRO A 38 7.98 4.21 -2.06
N GLU A 39 7.48 4.88 -3.10
CA GLU A 39 8.12 6.03 -3.74
C GLU A 39 8.61 7.08 -2.73
N LYS A 40 7.76 7.43 -1.77
CA LYS A 40 8.04 8.43 -0.72
C LYS A 40 9.26 8.07 0.12
N PHE A 41 9.32 6.84 0.62
CA PHE A 41 10.38 6.41 1.54
C PHE A 41 11.69 6.15 0.79
N VAL A 42 11.60 5.64 -0.44
CA VAL A 42 12.76 5.51 -1.33
C VAL A 42 13.36 6.89 -1.59
N ALA A 43 12.57 7.88 -2.00
CA ALA A 43 13.06 9.24 -2.28
C ALA A 43 13.77 9.87 -1.08
N GLN A 44 13.14 9.80 0.10
CA GLN A 44 13.70 10.33 1.35
C GLN A 44 15.02 9.65 1.73
N THR A 45 15.09 8.33 1.55
CA THR A 45 16.31 7.56 1.82
C THR A 45 17.42 7.94 0.83
N LEU A 46 17.14 7.93 -0.49
CA LEU A 46 18.13 8.29 -1.50
C LEU A 46 18.68 9.72 -1.30
N GLU A 47 17.83 10.65 -0.85
CA GLU A 47 18.27 11.99 -0.47
C GLU A 47 19.18 11.99 0.76
N ARG A 48 18.79 11.29 1.83
CA ARG A 48 19.57 11.20 3.08
C ARG A 48 20.96 10.60 2.87
N TYR A 49 21.05 9.58 2.02
CA TYR A 49 22.30 8.92 1.66
C TYR A 49 23.03 9.63 0.50
N LYS A 50 22.62 10.84 0.14
CA LYS A 50 23.30 11.72 -0.83
C LYS A 50 23.46 11.09 -2.22
N VAL A 51 22.54 10.22 -2.62
CA VAL A 51 22.51 9.69 -3.99
C VAL A 51 22.31 10.85 -4.98
N PRO A 52 23.11 10.95 -6.05
CA PRO A 52 23.03 12.04 -7.01
C PRO A 52 21.61 12.20 -7.57
N GLN A 53 21.11 13.44 -7.65
CA GLN A 53 19.72 13.72 -8.08
C GLN A 53 19.39 13.08 -9.44
N GLY A 54 20.35 13.10 -10.39
CA GLY A 54 20.19 12.46 -11.70
C GLY A 54 19.99 10.95 -11.67
N GLN A 55 20.39 10.27 -10.59
CA GLN A 55 20.20 8.83 -10.40
C GLN A 55 18.93 8.49 -9.61
N ARG A 56 18.45 9.39 -8.74
CA ARG A 56 17.33 9.08 -7.83
C ARG A 56 16.06 8.67 -8.57
N ILE A 57 15.69 9.41 -9.62
CA ILE A 57 14.50 9.12 -10.43
C ILE A 57 14.63 7.77 -11.13
N ALA A 58 15.81 7.47 -11.69
CA ALA A 58 16.07 6.20 -12.36
C ALA A 58 15.99 5.01 -11.39
N ILE A 59 16.63 5.13 -10.22
CA ILE A 59 16.57 4.11 -9.15
C ILE A 59 15.13 3.90 -8.68
N GLN A 60 14.40 4.99 -8.46
CA GLN A 60 13.02 4.93 -7.99
C GLN A 60 12.11 4.20 -8.98
N ASN A 61 12.18 4.54 -10.27
CA ASN A 61 11.43 3.85 -11.31
C ASN A 61 11.82 2.38 -11.41
N ALA A 62 13.13 2.08 -11.37
CA ALA A 62 13.61 0.71 -11.42
C ALA A 62 13.12 -0.12 -10.21
N LEU A 63 13.08 0.46 -9.00
CA LEU A 63 12.54 -0.23 -7.82
C LEU A 63 11.01 -0.45 -7.93
N ILE A 64 10.27 0.48 -8.52
CA ILE A 64 8.83 0.32 -8.77
C ILE A 64 8.58 -0.83 -9.76
N ASP A 65 9.34 -0.87 -10.86
CA ASP A 65 9.22 -1.92 -11.87
C ASP A 65 9.58 -3.31 -11.32
N LYS A 66 10.47 -3.33 -10.31
CA LYS A 66 10.98 -4.55 -9.66
C LYS A 66 10.21 -4.94 -8.41
N ASP A 67 9.21 -4.17 -8.01
CA ASP A 67 8.45 -4.40 -6.77
C ASP A 67 7.85 -5.81 -6.73
N GLN A 68 7.22 -6.24 -7.82
CA GLN A 68 6.59 -7.56 -7.91
C GLN A 68 7.60 -8.72 -8.03
N GLU A 69 8.86 -8.44 -8.39
CA GLU A 69 9.93 -9.45 -8.45
C GLU A 69 10.23 -10.02 -7.05
N VAL A 70 9.99 -9.24 -5.99
CA VAL A 70 10.17 -9.68 -4.60
C VAL A 70 9.34 -10.93 -4.30
N ILE A 71 8.06 -10.96 -4.71
CA ILE A 71 7.17 -12.10 -4.44
C ILE A 71 7.65 -13.34 -5.19
N SER A 72 7.89 -13.21 -6.49
CA SER A 72 8.39 -14.31 -7.33
C SER A 72 9.66 -14.93 -6.76
N LEU A 73 10.60 -14.10 -6.29
CA LEU A 73 11.86 -14.55 -5.73
C LEU A 73 11.68 -15.25 -4.37
N VAL A 74 10.74 -14.77 -3.53
CA VAL A 74 10.39 -15.43 -2.27
C VAL A 74 9.79 -16.81 -2.51
N GLU A 75 8.84 -16.91 -3.44
CA GLU A 75 8.21 -18.18 -3.81
C GLU A 75 9.23 -19.16 -4.39
N GLU A 76 10.11 -18.69 -5.28
CA GLU A 76 11.17 -19.50 -5.87
C GLU A 76 12.13 -20.04 -4.80
N LYS A 77 12.60 -19.18 -3.88
CA LYS A 77 13.50 -19.59 -2.79
C LYS A 77 12.82 -20.57 -1.84
N ALA A 78 11.58 -20.32 -1.47
CA ALA A 78 10.83 -21.19 -0.56
C ALA A 78 10.51 -22.56 -1.18
N ALA A 79 10.23 -22.61 -2.49
CA ALA A 79 9.97 -23.86 -3.21
C ALA A 79 11.19 -24.80 -3.25
N LYS A 80 12.41 -24.25 -3.10
CA LYS A 80 13.66 -25.02 -3.02
C LYS A 80 13.95 -25.59 -1.63
N MET A 81 13.14 -25.26 -0.62
CA MET A 81 13.29 -25.73 0.76
C MET A 81 12.25 -26.81 1.10
N ASN A 82 12.65 -27.81 1.89
CA ASN A 82 11.75 -28.88 2.34
C ASN A 82 11.87 -29.08 3.86
N PRO A 83 10.79 -28.88 4.65
CA PRO A 83 9.47 -28.41 4.22
C PRO A 83 9.49 -26.96 3.69
N ASN A 84 8.51 -26.62 2.85
CA ASN A 84 8.37 -25.27 2.31
C ASN A 84 7.94 -24.31 3.44
N PRO A 85 8.77 -23.31 3.80
CA PRO A 85 8.52 -22.45 4.95
C PRO A 85 7.31 -21.52 4.79
N LEU A 86 6.82 -21.31 3.57
CA LEU A 86 5.58 -20.55 3.33
C LEU A 86 4.32 -21.38 3.61
N ARG A 87 4.45 -22.70 3.80
CA ARG A 87 3.32 -23.62 4.04
C ARG A 87 3.18 -24.07 5.49
N ASP A 88 4.19 -23.82 6.33
CA ASP A 88 4.17 -24.20 7.75
C ASP A 88 4.30 -22.96 8.65
N PRO A 89 3.27 -22.61 9.45
CA PRO A 89 3.34 -21.51 10.41
C PRO A 89 4.48 -21.63 11.44
N LYS A 90 4.98 -22.84 11.71
CA LYS A 90 6.12 -23.06 12.62
C LYS A 90 7.43 -22.56 12.02
N MET A 91 7.53 -22.48 10.70
CA MET A 91 8.69 -21.98 9.96
C MET A 91 8.61 -20.48 9.64
N ARG A 92 7.85 -19.73 10.44
CA ARG A 92 7.66 -18.28 10.25
C ARG A 92 8.99 -17.54 10.20
N GLN A 93 9.97 -17.94 11.02
CA GLN A 93 11.27 -17.26 11.06
C GLN A 93 12.04 -17.47 9.76
N GLU A 94 12.01 -18.68 9.20
CA GLU A 94 12.60 -19.01 7.90
C GLU A 94 11.90 -18.27 6.77
N ALA A 95 10.56 -18.20 6.79
CA ALA A 95 9.79 -17.42 5.82
C ALA A 95 10.16 -15.94 5.85
N VAL A 96 10.28 -15.35 7.05
CA VAL A 96 10.72 -13.96 7.24
C VAL A 96 12.15 -13.76 6.74
N LYS A 97 13.05 -14.71 6.99
CA LYS A 97 14.43 -14.64 6.50
C LYS A 97 14.47 -14.63 4.97
N ILE A 98 13.76 -15.55 4.31
CA ILE A 98 13.68 -15.60 2.84
C ILE A 98 13.14 -14.29 2.29
N PHE A 99 12.08 -13.77 2.91
CA PHE A 99 11.50 -12.49 2.52
C PHE A 99 12.52 -11.35 2.59
N ARG A 100 13.26 -11.21 3.70
CA ARG A 100 14.31 -10.19 3.87
C ARG A 100 15.45 -10.37 2.87
N ASP A 101 15.91 -11.61 2.67
CA ASP A 101 16.99 -11.92 1.74
C ASP A 101 16.59 -11.59 0.29
N SER A 102 15.35 -11.91 -0.12
CA SER A 102 14.82 -11.57 -1.44
C SER A 102 14.64 -10.07 -1.63
N LEU A 103 14.12 -9.38 -0.63
CA LEU A 103 13.95 -7.93 -0.67
C LEU A 103 15.30 -7.22 -0.83
N TYR A 104 16.31 -7.64 -0.06
CA TYR A 104 17.68 -7.13 -0.17
C TYR A 104 18.30 -7.44 -1.53
N GLU A 105 18.09 -8.65 -2.06
CA GLU A 105 18.62 -9.03 -3.38
C GLU A 105 18.05 -8.13 -4.49
N VAL A 106 16.74 -7.88 -4.51
CA VAL A 106 16.13 -6.99 -5.49
C VAL A 106 16.65 -5.55 -5.33
N PHE A 107 16.67 -5.04 -4.10
CA PHE A 107 17.14 -3.69 -3.80
C PHE A 107 18.61 -3.49 -4.22
N SER A 108 19.49 -4.36 -3.75
CA SER A 108 20.93 -4.27 -4.01
C SER A 108 21.25 -4.36 -5.51
N LYS A 109 20.57 -5.22 -6.28
CA LYS A 109 20.73 -5.29 -7.74
C LYS A 109 20.44 -3.95 -8.42
N VAL A 110 19.33 -3.29 -8.05
CA VAL A 110 18.98 -1.98 -8.62
C VAL A 110 20.02 -0.94 -8.23
N MET A 111 20.35 -0.85 -6.94
CA MET A 111 21.31 0.14 -6.44
C MET A 111 22.71 -0.03 -7.08
N GLN A 112 23.18 -1.27 -7.22
CA GLN A 112 24.46 -1.59 -7.84
C GLN A 112 24.49 -1.22 -9.33
N ALA A 113 23.37 -1.40 -10.06
CA ALA A 113 23.26 -0.96 -11.45
C ALA A 113 23.40 0.57 -11.61
N HIS A 114 23.19 1.33 -10.53
CA HIS A 114 23.35 2.77 -10.48
C HIS A 114 24.62 3.23 -9.75
N GLY A 115 25.54 2.31 -9.43
CA GLY A 115 26.86 2.62 -8.88
C GLY A 115 26.94 2.67 -7.36
N VAL A 116 25.86 2.38 -6.64
CA VAL A 116 25.88 2.22 -5.18
C VAL A 116 26.19 0.76 -4.84
N THR A 117 27.41 0.50 -4.39
CA THR A 117 27.95 -0.86 -4.26
C THR A 117 28.39 -1.24 -2.85
N ASP A 118 28.49 -0.27 -1.93
CA ASP A 118 28.88 -0.52 -0.56
C ASP A 118 27.79 -1.33 0.16
N LYS A 119 28.16 -2.51 0.68
CA LYS A 119 27.19 -3.45 1.25
C LYS A 119 26.55 -2.94 2.54
N ASP A 120 27.33 -2.25 3.37
CA ASP A 120 26.85 -1.74 4.64
C ASP A 120 25.89 -0.57 4.40
N GLU A 121 26.20 0.29 3.43
CA GLU A 121 25.31 1.35 2.96
C GLU A 121 24.01 0.78 2.39
N LEU A 122 24.08 -0.25 1.53
CA LEU A 122 22.90 -0.90 0.97
C LEU A 122 21.98 -1.48 2.06
N HIS A 123 22.55 -2.15 3.06
CA HIS A 123 21.79 -2.65 4.20
C HIS A 123 21.15 -1.50 4.99
N ALA A 124 21.93 -0.47 5.32
CA ALA A 124 21.45 0.68 6.08
C ALA A 124 20.34 1.45 5.35
N MET A 125 20.42 1.58 4.03
CA MET A 125 19.38 2.21 3.21
C MET A 125 18.09 1.40 3.21
N LEU A 126 18.19 0.07 3.01
CA LEU A 126 17.01 -0.78 3.04
C LEU A 126 16.35 -0.78 4.42
N ASP A 127 17.14 -0.84 5.48
CA ASP A 127 16.66 -0.75 6.87
C ASP A 127 15.96 0.59 7.14
N ASP A 128 16.49 1.70 6.61
CA ASP A 128 15.86 3.02 6.73
C ASP A 128 14.48 3.05 6.04
N ILE A 129 14.36 2.48 4.84
CA ILE A 129 13.09 2.36 4.12
C ILE A 129 12.09 1.53 4.94
N GLN A 130 12.51 0.36 5.45
CA GLN A 130 11.63 -0.51 6.23
C GLN A 130 11.21 0.13 7.56
N ARG A 131 12.11 0.86 8.22
CA ARG A 131 11.80 1.63 9.43
C ARG A 131 10.77 2.72 9.15
N GLN A 132 10.97 3.53 8.12
CA GLN A 132 10.02 4.60 7.75
C GLN A 132 8.62 4.03 7.45
N LYS A 133 8.57 2.87 6.77
CA LYS A 133 7.30 2.15 6.56
C LYS A 133 6.66 1.77 7.90
N ALA A 134 7.41 1.11 8.78
CA ALA A 134 6.90 0.65 10.08
C ALA A 134 6.38 1.82 10.94
N GLU A 135 7.11 2.93 11.00
CA GLU A 135 6.71 4.14 11.71
C GLU A 135 5.41 4.72 11.15
N TYR A 136 5.30 4.80 9.81
CA TYR A 136 4.08 5.28 9.17
C TYR A 136 2.89 4.37 9.44
N PHE A 137 3.06 3.05 9.37
CA PHE A 137 2.00 2.09 9.69
C PHE A 137 1.55 2.21 11.15
N ALA A 138 2.49 2.36 12.08
CA ALA A 138 2.17 2.55 13.49
C ALA A 138 1.35 3.83 13.72
N GLN A 139 1.74 4.94 13.07
CA GLN A 139 1.00 6.21 13.12
C GLN A 139 -0.41 6.07 12.54
N SER A 140 -0.55 5.43 11.37
CA SER A 140 -1.85 5.26 10.72
C SER A 140 -2.82 4.41 11.56
N ILE A 141 -2.33 3.38 12.26
CA ILE A 141 -3.16 2.57 13.17
C ILE A 141 -3.62 3.41 14.37
N GLU A 142 -2.75 4.26 14.91
CA GLU A 142 -3.10 5.09 16.06
C GLU A 142 -4.14 6.17 15.69
N GLU A 143 -3.98 6.81 14.54
CA GLU A 143 -4.96 7.76 14.01
C GLU A 143 -6.34 7.10 13.81
N GLN A 144 -6.38 5.89 13.26
CA GLN A 144 -7.62 5.13 13.06
C GLN A 144 -8.30 4.77 14.40
N LYS A 145 -7.52 4.42 15.44
CA LYS A 145 -8.06 4.16 16.77
C LYS A 145 -8.67 5.40 17.40
N GLU A 146 -7.98 6.54 17.30
CA GLU A 146 -8.45 7.82 17.85
C GLU A 146 -9.69 8.32 17.11
N GLU A 147 -9.76 8.16 15.79
CA GLU A 147 -10.95 8.48 15.01
C GLU A 147 -12.13 7.58 15.38
N ALA A 148 -11.91 6.27 15.51
CA ALA A 148 -12.94 5.32 15.95
C ALA A 148 -13.44 5.61 17.38
N LYS A 149 -12.58 6.14 18.26
CA LYS A 149 -12.95 6.56 19.61
C LYS A 149 -13.81 7.82 19.58
N ARG A 150 -13.43 8.83 18.80
CA ARG A 150 -14.21 10.08 18.64
C ARG A 150 -15.60 9.85 18.05
N GLN A 151 -15.75 8.89 17.14
CA GLN A 151 -17.04 8.52 16.57
C GLN A 151 -17.95 7.73 17.55
N ARG A 152 -17.38 7.19 18.64
CA ARG A 152 -18.11 6.43 19.67
C ARG A 152 -18.50 7.25 20.89
N GLU A 153 -18.03 8.49 21.03
CA GLU A 153 -18.46 9.42 22.07
C GLU A 153 -19.64 10.25 21.53
N PRO A 154 -20.90 9.97 21.91
CA PRO A 154 -22.01 10.83 21.53
C PRO A 154 -21.79 12.18 22.19
N SER A 155 -21.78 13.23 21.38
CA SER A 155 -21.80 14.62 21.83
C SER A 155 -22.90 14.80 22.86
N SER A 156 -22.49 15.04 24.11
CA SER A 156 -23.37 15.36 25.24
C SER A 156 -24.00 16.74 25.02
N HIS A 157 -24.97 16.82 24.11
CA HIS A 157 -25.77 18.00 23.86
C HIS A 157 -27.23 17.63 23.55
N SER A 158 -27.87 16.94 24.49
CA SER A 158 -29.34 16.79 24.50
C SER A 158 -29.86 16.20 25.82
N LEU A 159 -29.69 16.91 26.94
CA LEU A 159 -30.54 16.70 28.12
C LEU A 159 -30.96 18.04 28.74
N GLN A 160 -31.74 18.82 27.97
CA GLN A 160 -32.62 19.81 28.58
C GLN A 160 -33.80 19.05 29.19
N ARG A 161 -33.69 18.70 30.47
CA ARG A 161 -34.79 18.14 31.26
C ARG A 161 -35.91 19.17 31.34
N GLN A 162 -37.07 18.88 30.73
CA GLN A 162 -38.32 19.53 31.12
C GLN A 162 -38.76 18.99 32.50
N PRO A 163 -39.07 19.84 33.48
CA PRO A 163 -39.72 19.36 34.69
C PRO A 163 -41.21 19.09 34.43
N ARG A 164 -41.60 17.81 34.48
CA ARG A 164 -43.01 17.42 34.72
C ARG A 164 -43.30 17.63 36.22
N GLY A 165 -44.15 18.59 36.54
CA GLY A 165 -44.71 18.81 37.87
C GLY A 165 -46.23 18.86 37.79
N ILE A 166 -46.87 17.76 38.24
CA ILE A 166 -48.31 17.57 38.40
C ILE A 166 -48.76 18.23 39.71
N LYS A 167 -49.88 18.97 39.70
CA LYS A 167 -50.82 19.16 40.83
C LYS A 167 -52.21 19.30 40.21
N SER A 168 -53.01 18.23 40.10
CA SER A 168 -53.95 17.65 41.09
C SER A 168 -54.82 18.69 41.79
N SER A 169 -56.11 18.65 41.46
CA SER A 169 -57.23 19.34 42.08
C SER A 169 -57.35 19.09 43.58
N ASN A 170 -57.87 20.08 44.33
CA ASN A 170 -59.06 19.94 45.17
C ASN A 170 -59.55 21.27 45.78
N ASP A 171 -60.88 21.41 45.79
CA ASP A 171 -61.76 22.10 46.75
C ASP A 171 -61.68 23.63 46.96
N LEU A 172 -62.65 24.34 46.37
CA LEU A 172 -63.74 25.05 47.09
C LEU A 172 -64.86 25.46 46.13
#